data_AF-A0A0C9SWJ1-F1
#
_entry.id   AF-A0A0C9SWJ1-F1
#
_cell.length_a   1.000
_cell.length_b   1.000
_cell.length_c   1.000
_cell.angle_alpha   90.00
_cell.angle_beta   90.00
_cell.angle_gamma   90.00
#
_symmetry.space_group_name_H-M   'P 1'
#
loop_
_entity.id
_entity.type
_entity.pdbx_description
1 polymer ?
#
loop_
_entity_poly.entity_id
_entity_poly.type
_entity_poly.pdbx_seq_one_letter_code
_entity_poly.pdbx_strand_id
1 'polypeptide(L)'
;MYIRFPGHIWGHGLNNVLQETLLMSYLAYRTNRSFVFEDYTWSHTPLPYTIYDFALRPPRLPLNAFISGPSAGGPMPPSANARAAVSAEHWEKVCPPARRRIVSSKDAPHSAEGDVLIRWWVDTLAAVPDSCVEIDSSSQVVFDRYFFGEPRILSLWDSLITSPILTEFTWSPLVHSAVARNFPMLQPRSAKALMDVSAAGTLDGLVAVHLRRGDYKRHCPRLAGWGTAYMGVNQAPELPDRLDALALANMTGADRHAEYMAHCLPSVAQVAERLRALRAANPGLRRVYVLTNGWGWWVAGLKKKLLEDGWDDMKSSLELVLDEEQSYVAMAVDMAIAEKAEVFLGNGFSSLTSNVVMLRRAKGLAASSNRFL
;
A
#
# COMPACT_ATOMS: atom_id res chain seq x y z
N MET A 1 13.51 -3.90 24.51
CA MET A 1 14.44 -3.11 23.66
C MET A 1 13.64 -2.58 22.49
N TYR A 2 13.93 -1.36 22.09
CA TYR A 2 13.18 -0.56 21.12
C TYR A 2 14.10 -0.16 19.96
N ILE A 3 13.51 0.09 18.80
CA ILE A 3 14.20 0.66 17.63
C ILE A 3 13.32 1.72 16.97
N ARG A 4 13.91 2.89 16.72
CA ARG A 4 13.25 4.04 16.08
C ARG A 4 13.96 4.44 14.80
N PHE A 5 13.18 4.85 13.81
CA PHE A 5 13.64 5.34 12.51
C PHE A 5 13.12 6.78 12.30
N PRO A 6 13.79 7.81 12.85
CA PRO A 6 13.34 9.20 12.75
C PRO A 6 13.39 9.74 11.30
N GLY A 7 14.20 9.15 10.43
CA GLY A 7 14.33 9.52 9.01
C GLY A 7 13.29 8.90 8.07
N HIS A 8 12.13 8.47 8.60
CA HIS A 8 11.04 7.95 7.78
C HIS A 8 10.48 9.02 6.83
N ILE A 9 9.83 8.55 5.76
CA ILE A 9 9.23 9.39 4.72
C ILE A 9 8.02 10.16 5.26
N TRP A 10 7.94 11.44 4.92
CA TRP A 10 6.85 12.34 5.26
C TRP A 10 6.52 13.26 4.07
N GLY A 11 5.37 13.92 4.07
CA GLY A 11 4.95 14.80 2.96
C GLY A 11 4.58 14.07 1.67
N HIS A 12 4.36 12.75 1.76
CA HIS A 12 3.93 11.90 0.66
C HIS A 12 2.59 11.24 0.96
N GLY A 13 1.92 10.71 -0.07
CA GLY A 13 0.71 9.91 0.11
C GLY A 13 0.96 8.71 1.02
N LEU A 14 -0.05 8.35 1.84
CA LEU A 14 0.01 7.25 2.82
C LEU A 14 0.67 5.99 2.26
N ASN A 15 0.44 5.64 1.00
CA ASN A 15 0.94 4.38 0.44
C ASN A 15 2.46 4.25 0.46
N ASN A 16 3.19 5.34 0.25
CA ASN A 16 4.65 5.33 0.35
C ASN A 16 5.08 5.18 1.81
N VAL A 17 4.42 5.91 2.72
CA VAL A 17 4.65 5.84 4.18
C VAL A 17 4.34 4.45 4.72
N LEU A 18 3.25 3.84 4.27
CA LEU A 18 2.79 2.53 4.71
C LEU A 18 3.77 1.44 4.27
N GLN A 19 4.28 1.48 3.04
CA GLN A 19 5.31 0.55 2.57
C GLN A 19 6.55 0.57 3.47
N GLU A 20 7.06 1.77 3.74
CA GLU A 20 8.23 1.94 4.60
C GLU A 20 7.94 1.54 6.06
N THR A 21 6.79 1.94 6.60
CA THR A 21 6.37 1.61 7.97
C THR A 21 6.28 0.10 8.18
N LEU A 22 5.66 -0.62 7.24
CA LEU A 22 5.54 -2.08 7.32
C LEU A 22 6.92 -2.75 7.26
N LEU A 23 7.82 -2.26 6.41
CA LEU A 23 9.15 -2.86 6.27
C LEU A 23 10.10 -2.53 7.43
N MET A 24 10.01 -1.32 7.99
CA MET A 24 10.72 -0.95 9.23
C MET A 24 10.18 -1.73 10.43
N SER A 25 8.87 -1.97 10.50
CA SER A 25 8.27 -2.83 11.52
C SER A 25 8.73 -4.29 11.36
N TYR A 26 8.81 -4.78 10.12
CA TYR A 26 9.40 -6.08 9.82
C TYR A 26 10.87 -6.18 10.24
N LEU A 27 11.68 -5.15 9.97
CA LEU A 27 13.07 -5.12 10.43
C LEU A 27 13.17 -5.13 11.97
N ALA A 28 12.33 -4.36 12.67
CA ALA A 28 12.26 -4.37 14.12
C ALA A 28 11.91 -5.77 14.65
N TYR A 29 10.93 -6.43 14.04
CA TYR A 29 10.57 -7.82 14.34
C TYR A 29 11.75 -8.78 14.13
N ARG A 30 12.44 -8.69 13.00
CA ARG A 30 13.61 -9.53 12.67
C ARG A 30 14.80 -9.32 13.61
N THR A 31 14.90 -8.15 14.23
CA THR A 31 15.94 -7.83 15.22
C THR A 31 15.49 -8.02 16.67
N ASN A 32 14.31 -8.61 16.89
CA ASN A 32 13.70 -8.80 18.20
C ASN A 32 13.63 -7.47 19.00
N ARG A 33 13.22 -6.37 18.34
CA ARG A 33 13.05 -5.05 18.96
C ARG A 33 11.61 -4.59 18.78
N SER A 34 11.12 -3.86 19.77
CA SER A 34 9.85 -3.14 19.65
C SER A 34 10.02 -2.03 18.62
N PHE A 35 9.22 -2.06 17.56
CA PHE A 35 9.14 -0.97 16.61
C PHE A 35 8.61 0.29 17.30
N VAL A 36 9.20 1.45 16.98
CA VAL A 36 8.68 2.75 17.39
C VAL A 36 8.02 3.38 16.18
N PHE A 37 6.70 3.40 16.17
CA PHE A 37 5.94 3.95 15.05
C PHE A 37 5.70 5.44 15.22
N GLU A 38 5.59 6.11 14.08
CA GLU A 38 5.43 7.56 13.96
C GLU A 38 4.06 7.86 13.34
N ASP A 39 3.54 9.05 13.65
CA ASP A 39 2.30 9.51 13.05
C ASP A 39 2.49 9.83 11.56
N TYR A 40 1.43 9.64 10.77
CA TYR A 40 1.42 10.06 9.37
C TYR A 40 1.55 11.59 9.29
N THR A 41 2.70 12.07 8.84
CA THR A 41 2.99 13.50 8.76
C THR A 41 3.02 13.96 7.30
N TRP A 42 2.11 14.86 6.93
CA TRP A 42 2.10 15.56 5.65
C TRP A 42 2.97 16.82 5.68
N SER A 43 3.00 17.53 6.81
CA SER A 43 3.75 18.77 6.96
C SER A 43 4.20 18.95 8.40
N HIS A 44 5.39 19.53 8.58
CA HIS A 44 5.92 19.94 9.88
C HIS A 44 5.52 21.39 10.27
N THR A 45 4.59 21.99 9.52
CA THR A 45 4.05 23.31 9.88
C THR A 45 3.45 23.29 11.28
N PRO A 46 3.62 24.35 12.09
CA PRO A 46 2.96 24.46 13.39
C PRO A 46 1.46 24.78 13.26
N LEU A 47 0.97 25.09 12.06
CA LEU A 47 -0.42 25.40 11.79
C LEU A 47 -1.29 24.13 11.84
N PRO A 48 -2.56 24.22 12.26
CA PRO A 48 -3.46 23.06 12.33
C PRO A 48 -3.81 22.47 10.96
N TYR A 49 -3.50 23.18 9.87
CA TYR A 49 -3.75 22.77 8.50
C TYR A 49 -2.61 23.15 7.56
N THR A 50 -2.50 22.41 6.46
CA THR A 50 -1.65 22.70 5.32
C THR A 50 -2.49 22.68 4.04
N ILE A 51 -2.13 23.50 3.05
CA ILE A 51 -2.82 23.53 1.76
C ILE A 51 -2.12 22.56 0.81
N TYR A 52 -2.90 21.68 0.19
CA TYR A 52 -2.42 20.81 -0.89
C TYR A 52 -3.56 20.54 -1.87
N ASP A 53 -3.28 20.69 -3.17
CA ASP A 53 -4.25 20.54 -4.25
C ASP A 53 -5.51 21.38 -4.01
N PHE A 54 -5.30 22.65 -3.62
CA PHE A 54 -6.35 23.63 -3.30
C PHE A 54 -7.29 23.23 -2.14
N ALA A 55 -6.94 22.21 -1.35
CA ALA A 55 -7.71 21.76 -0.19
C ALA A 55 -6.90 21.89 1.11
N LEU A 56 -7.61 22.16 2.21
CA LEU A 56 -7.04 22.07 3.55
C LEU A 56 -6.87 20.61 3.95
N ARG A 57 -5.72 20.30 4.56
CA ARG A 57 -5.41 18.98 5.09
C ARG A 57 -4.80 19.09 6.47
N PRO A 58 -5.09 18.14 7.38
CA PRO A 58 -4.34 18.03 8.63
C PRO A 58 -2.85 17.81 8.32
N PRO A 59 -1.92 18.49 9.02
CA PRO A 59 -0.48 18.32 8.82
C PRO A 59 0.00 16.97 9.35
N ARG A 60 -0.72 16.39 10.32
CA ARG A 60 -0.41 15.12 10.96
C ARG A 60 -1.70 14.38 11.32
N LEU A 61 -1.69 13.07 11.14
CA LEU A 61 -2.74 12.16 11.58
C LEU A 61 -2.11 10.98 12.32
N PRO A 62 -2.70 10.50 13.43
CA PRO A 62 -2.20 9.32 14.11
C PRO A 62 -2.12 8.13 13.16
N LEU A 63 -1.04 7.36 13.19
CA LEU A 63 -0.94 6.13 12.38
C LEU A 63 -2.12 5.17 12.69
N ASN A 64 -2.53 5.16 13.96
CA ASN A 64 -3.68 4.40 14.46
C ASN A 64 -5.03 4.81 13.85
N ALA A 65 -5.12 5.99 13.21
CA ALA A 65 -6.31 6.36 12.44
C ALA A 65 -6.46 5.50 11.17
N PHE A 66 -5.35 4.99 10.62
CA PHE A 66 -5.34 4.17 9.40
C PHE A 66 -5.29 2.67 9.70
N ILE A 67 -4.41 2.24 10.61
CA ILE A 67 -4.15 0.82 10.87
C ILE A 67 -4.15 0.52 12.37
N SER A 68 -4.44 -0.72 12.76
CA SER A 68 -4.38 -1.16 14.17
C SER A 68 -3.67 -2.49 14.35
N GLY A 69 -2.94 -2.97 13.34
CA GLY A 69 -2.10 -4.17 13.42
C GLY A 69 -0.79 -3.95 14.18
N PRO A 70 0.12 -4.94 14.19
CA PRO A 70 1.38 -4.89 14.94
C PRO A 70 2.21 -3.62 14.73
N SER A 71 2.27 -3.10 13.51
CA SER A 71 3.03 -1.90 13.16
C SER A 71 2.53 -0.63 13.83
N ALA A 72 1.32 -0.62 14.39
CA ALA A 72 0.73 0.48 15.14
C ALA A 72 0.38 0.09 16.58
N GLY A 73 1.09 -0.90 17.14
CA GLY A 73 0.93 -1.34 18.53
C GLY A 73 -0.19 -2.36 18.75
N GLY A 74 -0.75 -2.92 17.67
CA GLY A 74 -1.66 -4.06 17.75
C GLY A 74 -0.99 -5.33 18.28
N PRO A 75 -1.77 -6.34 18.68
CA PRO A 75 -1.25 -7.59 19.19
C PRO A 75 -0.49 -8.38 18.12
N MET A 76 0.46 -9.21 18.56
CA MET A 76 1.13 -10.23 17.75
C MET A 76 0.89 -11.61 18.36
N PRO A 77 1.04 -12.71 17.60
CA PRO A 77 0.86 -14.06 18.12
C PRO A 77 1.86 -14.33 19.25
N PRO A 78 1.47 -15.03 20.35
CA PRO A 78 2.36 -15.29 21.48
C PRO A 78 3.67 -16.01 21.14
N SER A 79 3.68 -16.78 20.05
CA SER A 79 4.85 -17.52 19.55
C SER A 79 5.84 -16.67 18.75
N ALA A 80 5.44 -15.45 18.34
CA ALA A 80 6.38 -14.51 17.75
C ALA A 80 7.30 -13.98 18.86
N ASN A 81 8.53 -13.57 18.52
CA ASN A 81 9.39 -12.75 19.40
C ASN A 81 8.73 -11.36 19.60
N ALA A 82 7.54 -11.35 20.20
CA ALA A 82 6.52 -10.34 20.07
C ALA A 82 6.76 -9.23 21.07
N ARG A 83 7.28 -8.11 20.57
CA ARG A 83 7.33 -6.84 21.31
C ARG A 83 6.37 -5.88 20.61
N ALA A 84 5.24 -5.60 21.23
CA ALA A 84 4.24 -4.68 20.68
C ALA A 84 4.91 -3.35 20.33
N ALA A 85 4.61 -2.83 19.14
CA ALA A 85 5.13 -1.53 18.74
C ALA A 85 4.61 -0.43 19.68
N VAL A 86 5.40 0.62 19.87
CA VAL A 86 5.06 1.76 20.74
C VAL A 86 5.08 3.05 19.93
N SER A 87 4.30 4.04 20.37
CA SER A 87 4.32 5.35 19.73
C SER A 87 5.64 6.07 19.98
N ALA A 88 6.00 6.97 19.09
CA ALA A 88 7.12 7.89 19.29
C ALA A 88 6.98 8.69 20.61
N GLU A 89 5.76 9.10 20.98
CA GLU A 89 5.51 9.78 22.26
C GLU A 89 5.87 8.91 23.47
N HIS A 90 5.53 7.61 23.43
CA HIS A 90 5.92 6.68 24.48
C HIS A 90 7.45 6.50 24.51
N TRP A 91 8.06 6.33 23.33
CA TRP A 91 9.51 6.24 23.19
C TRP A 91 10.24 7.44 23.82
N GLU A 92 9.79 8.67 23.59
CA GLU A 92 10.41 9.87 24.17
C GLU A 92 10.49 9.80 25.71
N LYS A 93 9.47 9.20 26.35
CA LYS A 93 9.41 9.03 27.81
C LYS A 93 10.36 7.93 28.30
N VAL A 94 10.42 6.78 27.62
CA VAL A 94 11.19 5.61 28.10
C VAL A 94 12.63 5.55 27.58
N CYS A 95 12.92 6.27 26.50
CA CYS A 95 14.21 6.37 25.82
C CYS A 95 14.59 7.85 25.62
N PRO A 96 14.84 8.63 26.69
CA PRO A 96 15.32 10.01 26.57
C PRO A 96 16.69 10.06 25.85
N PRO A 97 17.09 11.20 25.26
CA PRO A 97 18.31 11.31 24.44
C PRO A 97 19.56 10.70 25.07
N ALA A 98 19.76 10.89 26.38
CA ALA A 98 20.91 10.35 27.11
C ALA A 98 21.00 8.81 27.16
N ARG A 99 19.89 8.09 26.88
CA ARG A 99 19.82 6.62 26.85
C ARG A 99 19.89 6.05 25.43
N ARG A 100 19.90 6.90 24.40
CA ARG A 100 19.81 6.45 23.01
C ARG A 100 21.18 6.08 22.48
N ARG A 101 21.28 4.89 21.91
CA ARG A 101 22.39 4.51 21.04
C ARG A 101 22.02 4.84 19.60
N ILE A 102 22.75 5.79 19.02
CA ILE A 102 22.63 6.13 17.60
C ILE A 102 23.42 5.12 16.78
N VAL A 103 22.78 4.51 15.79
CA VAL A 103 23.41 3.63 14.80
C VAL A 103 23.22 4.28 13.42
N SER A 104 24.32 4.51 12.71
CA SER A 104 24.27 5.12 11.38
C SER A 104 23.93 4.09 10.32
N SER A 105 23.09 4.48 9.36
CA SER A 105 22.80 3.70 8.15
C SER A 105 23.81 3.90 7.01
N LYS A 106 24.84 4.74 7.22
CA LYS A 106 25.80 5.13 6.17
C LYS A 106 26.42 3.94 5.43
N ASP A 107 26.74 2.88 6.17
CA ASP A 107 27.41 1.69 5.63
C ASP A 107 26.42 0.57 5.23
N ALA A 108 25.11 0.85 5.28
CA ALA A 108 24.10 -0.09 4.84
C ALA A 108 24.20 -0.32 3.32
N PRO A 109 24.00 -1.55 2.82
CA PRO A 109 24.12 -1.82 1.39
C PRO A 109 22.97 -1.21 0.59
N HIS A 110 23.25 -0.16 -0.18
CA HIS A 110 22.25 0.64 -0.90
C HIS A 110 21.52 -0.13 -2.04
N SER A 111 22.24 -0.93 -2.81
CA SER A 111 21.71 -1.62 -4.01
C SER A 111 21.54 -3.13 -3.84
N ALA A 112 21.59 -3.62 -2.60
CA ALA A 112 21.43 -5.04 -2.35
C ALA A 112 19.98 -5.50 -2.43
N GLU A 113 19.81 -6.79 -2.66
CA GLU A 113 18.56 -7.51 -2.46
C GLU A 113 18.06 -7.33 -1.02
N GLY A 114 16.74 -7.33 -0.85
CA GLY A 114 16.11 -7.14 0.45
C GLY A 114 16.55 -8.13 1.53
N ASP A 115 16.74 -9.41 1.20
CA ASP A 115 17.21 -10.41 2.17
C ASP A 115 18.63 -10.10 2.69
N VAL A 116 19.51 -9.63 1.81
CA VAL A 116 20.87 -9.18 2.14
C VAL A 116 20.82 -7.92 3.01
N LEU A 117 19.99 -6.94 2.63
CA LEU A 117 19.83 -5.69 3.39
C LEU A 117 19.28 -5.96 4.80
N ILE A 118 18.26 -6.80 4.94
CA ILE A 118 17.70 -7.18 6.25
C ILE A 118 18.73 -7.95 7.08
N ARG A 119 19.47 -8.89 6.48
CA ARG A 119 20.51 -9.65 7.17
C ARG A 119 21.62 -8.74 7.70
N TRP A 120 22.07 -7.78 6.88
CA TRP A 120 23.05 -6.78 7.30
C TRP A 120 22.58 -5.99 8.52
N TRP A 121 21.32 -5.55 8.54
CA TRP A 121 20.76 -4.85 9.69
C TRP A 121 20.63 -5.76 10.92
N VAL A 122 20.21 -7.02 10.74
CA VAL A 122 20.14 -8.00 11.83
C VAL A 122 21.51 -8.20 12.48
N ASP A 123 22.55 -8.43 11.67
CA ASP A 123 23.92 -8.64 12.15
C ASP A 123 24.48 -7.38 12.83
N THR A 124 24.25 -6.22 12.22
CA THR A 124 24.67 -4.91 12.78
C THR A 124 24.01 -4.65 14.13
N LEU A 125 22.71 -4.91 14.26
CA LEU A 125 21.94 -4.63 15.47
C LEU A 125 22.08 -5.71 16.55
N ALA A 126 22.59 -6.90 16.21
CA ALA A 126 22.97 -7.94 17.17
C ALA A 126 24.17 -7.50 18.03
N ALA A 127 25.09 -6.71 17.47
CA ALA A 127 26.24 -6.16 18.17
C ALA A 127 25.90 -4.95 19.08
N VAL A 128 24.64 -4.52 19.12
CA VAL A 128 24.20 -3.33 19.88
C VAL A 128 23.34 -3.77 21.08
N PRO A 129 23.90 -3.90 22.30
CA PRO A 129 23.15 -4.39 23.46
C PRO A 129 22.13 -3.36 24.01
N ASP A 130 22.22 -2.10 23.58
CA ASP A 130 21.40 -1.00 24.09
C ASP A 130 19.89 -1.24 23.91
N SER A 131 19.14 -0.88 24.96
CA SER A 131 17.69 -1.02 24.96
C SER A 131 16.97 0.00 24.09
N CYS A 132 17.60 1.15 23.80
CA CYS A 132 17.04 2.26 23.06
C CYS A 132 17.94 2.56 21.85
N VAL A 133 17.59 2.03 20.68
CA VAL A 133 18.34 2.26 19.45
C VAL A 133 17.60 3.23 18.53
N GLU A 134 18.31 4.23 18.02
CA GLU A 134 17.80 5.17 17.03
C GLU A 134 18.68 5.08 15.78
N ILE A 135 18.05 4.93 14.61
CA ILE A 135 18.76 4.80 13.34
C ILE A 135 18.91 6.19 12.71
N ASP A 136 20.15 6.67 12.64
CA ASP A 136 20.48 7.88 11.90
C ASP A 136 20.51 7.55 10.40
N SER A 137 19.49 8.05 9.69
CA SER A 137 19.29 7.88 8.25
C SER A 137 19.68 9.11 7.42
N SER A 138 20.41 10.07 8.03
CA SER A 138 20.78 11.33 7.37
C SER A 138 21.68 11.14 6.14
N SER A 139 22.57 10.16 6.19
CA SER A 139 23.48 9.84 5.08
C SER A 139 22.82 8.93 4.04
N GLN A 140 21.99 7.98 4.49
CA GLN A 140 21.31 7.02 3.64
C GLN A 140 20.00 6.58 4.29
N VAL A 141 18.90 6.58 3.55
CA VAL A 141 17.63 6.04 4.07
C VAL A 141 17.70 4.53 4.21
N VAL A 142 16.97 3.96 5.18
CA VAL A 142 16.97 2.52 5.46
C VAL A 142 16.42 1.72 4.27
N PHE A 143 15.30 2.20 3.69
CA PHE A 143 14.68 1.64 2.50
C PHE A 143 14.38 2.78 1.52
N ASP A 144 15.14 2.85 0.44
CA ASP A 144 14.97 3.92 -0.54
C ASP A 144 13.80 3.68 -1.51
N ARG A 145 13.47 4.69 -2.31
CA ARG A 145 12.39 4.59 -3.32
C ARG A 145 12.65 3.54 -4.40
N TYR A 146 13.92 3.26 -4.73
CA TYR A 146 14.29 2.25 -5.73
C TYR A 146 14.09 0.85 -5.16
N PHE A 147 14.31 0.65 -3.85
CA PHE A 147 14.02 -0.60 -3.16
C PHE A 147 12.56 -1.02 -3.35
N PHE A 148 11.62 -0.07 -3.27
CA PHE A 148 10.20 -0.33 -3.53
C PHE A 148 9.83 -0.34 -5.01
N GLY A 149 10.60 0.34 -5.87
CA GLY A 149 10.37 0.43 -7.31
C GLY A 149 10.97 -0.72 -8.14
N GLU A 150 11.88 -1.49 -7.57
CA GLU A 150 12.63 -2.57 -8.23
C GLU A 150 12.30 -3.94 -7.63
N PRO A 151 12.62 -5.05 -8.33
CA PRO A 151 12.42 -6.41 -7.82
C PRO A 151 13.14 -6.76 -6.51
N ARG A 152 14.03 -5.90 -6.00
CA ARG A 152 14.87 -6.17 -4.82
C ARG A 152 14.09 -6.58 -3.58
N ILE A 153 12.88 -6.04 -3.40
CA ILE A 153 11.97 -6.41 -2.31
C ILE A 153 11.46 -7.86 -2.41
N LEU A 154 11.45 -8.47 -3.59
CA LEU A 154 10.93 -9.83 -3.81
C LEU A 154 11.78 -10.91 -3.15
N SER A 155 13.08 -10.67 -2.92
CA SER A 155 13.92 -11.57 -2.12
C SER A 155 13.42 -11.73 -0.68
N LEU A 156 12.64 -10.77 -0.16
CA LEU A 156 12.01 -10.85 1.16
C LEU A 156 10.63 -11.49 1.15
N TRP A 157 10.04 -11.69 -0.03
CA TRP A 157 8.61 -11.92 -0.21
C TRP A 157 8.03 -12.97 0.72
N ASP A 158 8.54 -14.20 0.65
CA ASP A 158 8.05 -15.32 1.46
C ASP A 158 8.15 -15.04 2.97
N SER A 159 9.28 -14.47 3.41
CA SER A 159 9.51 -14.15 4.82
C SER A 159 8.67 -12.97 5.30
N LEU A 160 8.32 -12.05 4.41
CA LEU A 160 7.57 -10.84 4.72
C LEU A 160 6.07 -11.14 4.82
N ILE A 161 5.49 -11.82 3.82
CA ILE A 161 4.05 -12.12 3.76
C ILE A 161 3.61 -13.15 4.81
N THR A 162 4.54 -13.97 5.32
CA THR A 162 4.29 -14.92 6.41
C THR A 162 4.62 -14.35 7.79
N SER A 163 5.16 -13.13 7.86
CA SER A 163 5.49 -12.50 9.14
C SER A 163 4.24 -12.00 9.86
N PRO A 164 4.24 -11.97 11.21
CA PRO A 164 3.17 -11.38 12.01
C PRO A 164 2.82 -9.94 11.59
N ILE A 165 3.79 -9.18 11.06
CA ILE A 165 3.60 -7.81 10.61
C ILE A 165 2.53 -7.70 9.53
N LEU A 166 2.46 -8.68 8.62
CA LEU A 166 1.47 -8.71 7.55
C LEU A 166 0.31 -9.67 7.83
N THR A 167 0.54 -10.82 8.48
CA THR A 167 -0.55 -11.77 8.76
C THR A 167 -1.54 -11.23 9.80
N GLU A 168 -1.05 -10.43 10.77
CA GLU A 168 -1.90 -9.74 11.75
C GLU A 168 -2.18 -8.28 11.36
N PHE A 169 -1.90 -7.89 10.11
CA PHE A 169 -2.25 -6.56 9.64
C PHE A 169 -3.77 -6.37 9.72
N THR A 170 -4.18 -5.24 10.28
CA THR A 170 -5.57 -4.81 10.25
C THR A 170 -5.65 -3.31 10.05
N TRP A 171 -6.66 -2.88 9.29
CA TRP A 171 -7.12 -1.51 9.25
C TRP A 171 -7.68 -1.09 10.61
N SER A 172 -7.69 0.22 10.87
CA SER A 172 -8.20 0.77 12.12
C SER A 172 -9.73 0.58 12.26
N PRO A 173 -10.28 0.68 13.48
CA PRO A 173 -11.73 0.75 13.69
C PRO A 173 -12.40 1.88 12.90
N LEU A 174 -11.72 3.01 12.69
CA LEU A 174 -12.23 4.12 11.88
C LEU A 174 -12.43 3.69 10.42
N VAL A 175 -11.43 3.02 9.82
CA VAL A 175 -11.51 2.50 8.45
C VAL A 175 -12.58 1.39 8.35
N HIS A 176 -12.59 0.44 9.28
CA HIS A 176 -13.59 -0.64 9.30
C HIS A 176 -15.01 -0.12 9.44
N SER A 177 -15.23 0.90 10.28
CA SER A 177 -16.55 1.53 10.43
C SER A 177 -17.01 2.23 9.15
N ALA A 178 -16.09 2.82 8.37
CA ALA A 178 -16.40 3.40 7.07
C ALA A 178 -16.78 2.32 6.04
N VAL A 179 -16.05 1.21 6.01
CA VAL A 179 -16.39 0.06 5.15
C VAL A 179 -17.78 -0.49 5.52
N ALA A 180 -18.04 -0.66 6.82
CA ALA A 180 -19.35 -1.11 7.32
C ALA A 180 -20.48 -0.14 6.99
N ARG A 181 -20.25 1.18 7.09
CA ARG A 181 -21.20 2.22 6.69
C ARG A 181 -21.63 2.10 5.23
N ASN A 182 -20.73 1.62 4.38
CA ASN A 182 -20.97 1.41 2.95
C ASN A 182 -21.51 0.01 2.61
N PHE A 183 -22.02 -0.75 3.60
CA PHE A 183 -22.64 -2.06 3.39
C PHE A 183 -23.65 -2.10 2.23
N PRO A 184 -24.63 -1.16 2.11
CA PRO A 184 -25.62 -1.23 1.03
C PRO A 184 -25.01 -1.05 -0.36
N MET A 185 -23.94 -0.26 -0.45
CA MET A 185 -23.19 -0.05 -1.70
C MET A 185 -22.36 -1.28 -2.06
N LEU A 186 -21.70 -1.90 -1.07
CA LEU A 186 -20.80 -3.05 -1.28
C LEU A 186 -21.56 -4.37 -1.43
N GLN A 187 -22.82 -4.45 -1.01
CA GLN A 187 -23.71 -5.62 -1.02
C GLN A 187 -22.96 -6.94 -0.71
N PRO A 188 -22.33 -7.04 0.48
CA PRO A 188 -21.70 -8.29 0.92
C PRO A 188 -22.78 -9.34 1.19
N ARG A 189 -22.41 -10.64 1.17
CA ARG A 189 -23.32 -11.74 1.51
C ARG A 189 -23.84 -11.67 2.96
N SER A 190 -23.06 -11.09 3.87
CA SER A 190 -23.44 -10.89 5.27
C SER A 190 -22.59 -9.80 5.92
N ALA A 191 -23.04 -9.27 7.07
CA ALA A 191 -22.24 -8.35 7.87
C ALA A 191 -20.93 -8.99 8.35
N LYS A 192 -20.96 -10.30 8.63
CA LYS A 192 -19.76 -11.07 9.00
C LYS A 192 -18.70 -11.03 7.90
N ALA A 193 -19.08 -11.10 6.62
CA ALA A 193 -18.12 -11.05 5.52
C ALA A 193 -17.35 -9.71 5.45
N LEU A 194 -17.98 -8.59 5.83
CA LEU A 194 -17.26 -7.32 5.94
C LEU A 194 -16.24 -7.31 7.08
N MET A 195 -16.56 -7.96 8.20
CA MET A 195 -15.70 -7.97 9.39
C MET A 195 -14.66 -9.09 9.38
N ASP A 196 -14.84 -10.12 8.54
CA ASP A 196 -13.92 -11.25 8.42
C ASP A 196 -12.62 -10.80 7.76
N VAL A 197 -11.53 -10.82 8.52
CA VAL A 197 -10.20 -10.39 8.06
C VAL A 197 -9.44 -11.49 7.31
N SER A 198 -9.98 -12.70 7.22
CA SER A 198 -9.38 -13.84 6.51
C SER A 198 -9.66 -13.82 5.00
N ALA A 199 -8.99 -14.71 4.25
CA ALA A 199 -9.28 -14.95 2.84
C ALA A 199 -10.73 -15.38 2.55
N ALA A 200 -11.46 -15.91 3.53
CA ALA A 200 -12.86 -16.30 3.36
C ALA A 200 -13.82 -15.09 3.35
N GLY A 201 -13.35 -13.91 3.75
CA GLY A 201 -14.12 -12.67 3.85
C GLY A 201 -14.20 -11.85 2.56
N THR A 202 -14.13 -12.47 1.37
CA THR A 202 -14.17 -11.77 0.09
C THR A 202 -15.56 -11.19 -0.24
N LEU A 203 -15.56 -10.10 -1.01
CA LEU A 203 -16.75 -9.49 -1.57
C LEU A 203 -17.10 -10.18 -2.89
N ASP A 204 -17.87 -11.25 -2.81
CA ASP A 204 -18.18 -12.10 -3.96
C ASP A 204 -18.91 -11.31 -5.07
N GLY A 205 -18.51 -11.58 -6.31
CA GLY A 205 -18.93 -10.90 -7.53
C GLY A 205 -18.41 -9.47 -7.70
N LEU A 206 -17.55 -8.98 -6.80
CA LEU A 206 -16.96 -7.64 -6.89
C LEU A 206 -15.56 -7.67 -7.49
N VAL A 207 -15.33 -6.86 -8.53
CA VAL A 207 -13.99 -6.45 -8.96
C VAL A 207 -13.70 -5.04 -8.43
N ALA A 208 -12.60 -4.88 -7.71
CA ALA A 208 -12.09 -3.56 -7.34
C ALA A 208 -11.03 -3.11 -8.34
N VAL A 209 -11.14 -1.89 -8.87
CA VAL A 209 -10.25 -1.34 -9.89
C VAL A 209 -9.57 -0.07 -9.40
N HIS A 210 -8.25 -0.10 -9.32
CA HIS A 210 -7.47 1.08 -8.98
C HIS A 210 -7.06 1.87 -10.22
N LEU A 211 -7.72 3.00 -10.41
CA LEU A 211 -7.47 3.93 -11.51
C LEU A 211 -6.81 5.20 -11.00
N ARG A 212 -5.48 5.20 -10.99
CA ARG A 212 -4.68 6.38 -10.63
C ARG A 212 -4.63 7.35 -11.81
N ARG A 213 -5.23 8.53 -11.65
CA ARG A 213 -5.41 9.51 -12.72
C ARG A 213 -4.74 10.86 -12.43
N GLY A 214 -5.25 11.65 -11.48
CA GLY A 214 -4.90 13.06 -11.23
C GLY A 214 -3.48 13.50 -11.66
N ASP A 215 -2.53 13.39 -10.75
CA ASP A 215 -1.09 13.62 -10.96
C ASP A 215 -0.45 12.69 -12.00
N TYR A 216 -1.06 11.52 -12.23
CA TYR A 216 -0.59 10.54 -13.21
C TYR A 216 -0.69 11.02 -14.66
N LYS A 217 -1.51 12.03 -14.95
CA LYS A 217 -1.48 12.75 -16.24
C LYS A 217 -0.08 13.27 -16.59
N ARG A 218 0.71 13.68 -15.59
CA ARG A 218 2.11 14.11 -15.75
C ARG A 218 3.09 12.99 -15.47
N HIS A 219 2.76 12.07 -14.55
CA HIS A 219 3.67 11.01 -14.12
C HIS A 219 3.85 9.91 -15.19
N CYS A 220 2.77 9.44 -15.80
CA CYS A 220 2.83 8.33 -16.77
C CYS A 220 3.72 8.60 -17.99
N PRO A 221 3.67 9.80 -18.62
CA PRO A 221 4.63 10.16 -19.67
C PRO A 221 6.10 10.09 -19.23
N ARG A 222 6.39 10.38 -17.96
CA ARG A 222 7.76 10.31 -17.42
C ARG A 222 8.20 8.88 -17.19
N LEU A 223 7.31 8.03 -16.67
CA LEU A 223 7.57 6.59 -16.52
C LEU A 223 7.93 5.96 -17.88
N ALA A 224 7.20 6.34 -18.93
CA ALA A 224 7.51 5.93 -20.30
C ALA A 224 8.90 6.42 -20.76
N GLY A 225 9.25 7.67 -20.47
CA GLY A 225 10.56 8.24 -20.82
C GLY A 225 11.72 7.62 -20.04
N TRP A 226 11.49 7.20 -18.79
CA TRP A 226 12.48 6.53 -17.95
C TRP A 226 12.59 5.03 -18.22
N GLY A 227 11.58 4.41 -18.86
CA GLY A 227 11.56 2.97 -19.07
C GLY A 227 11.40 2.19 -17.77
N THR A 228 10.62 2.71 -16.80
CA THR A 228 10.46 2.07 -15.49
C THR A 228 9.62 0.80 -15.56
N ALA A 229 10.02 -0.24 -14.83
CA ALA A 229 9.14 -1.38 -14.57
C ALA A 229 7.97 -1.01 -13.63
N TYR A 230 7.08 -1.97 -13.38
CA TYR A 230 6.10 -1.88 -12.29
C TYR A 230 6.78 -1.77 -10.91
N MET A 231 6.03 -1.39 -9.88
CA MET A 231 6.53 -1.44 -8.49
C MET A 231 7.03 -2.84 -8.13
N GLY A 232 8.03 -2.95 -7.25
CA GLY A 232 8.74 -4.19 -6.93
C GLY A 232 7.83 -5.39 -6.63
N VAL A 233 6.89 -5.24 -5.70
CA VAL A 233 5.91 -6.30 -5.37
C VAL A 233 5.03 -6.68 -6.57
N ASN A 234 4.68 -5.72 -7.43
CA ASN A 234 3.86 -5.96 -8.61
C ASN A 234 4.62 -6.71 -9.72
N GLN A 235 5.91 -6.99 -9.54
CA GLN A 235 6.73 -7.80 -10.42
C GLN A 235 6.86 -9.26 -9.94
N ALA A 236 6.19 -9.64 -8.84
CA ALA A 236 6.26 -10.98 -8.29
C ALA A 236 5.90 -12.05 -9.35
N PRO A 237 6.70 -13.11 -9.51
CA PRO A 237 6.60 -13.99 -10.67
C PRO A 237 5.30 -14.80 -10.73
N GLU A 238 4.61 -15.01 -9.61
CA GLU A 238 3.30 -15.65 -9.57
C GLU A 238 2.15 -14.77 -10.08
N LEU A 239 2.38 -13.45 -10.24
CA LEU A 239 1.35 -12.54 -10.72
C LEU A 239 1.12 -12.72 -12.23
N PRO A 240 -0.15 -12.77 -12.70
CA PRO A 240 -0.43 -13.15 -14.08
C PRO A 240 -0.03 -12.11 -15.12
N ASP A 241 -0.13 -10.82 -14.78
CA ASP A 241 0.08 -9.73 -15.73
C ASP A 241 1.46 -9.11 -15.51
N ARG A 242 2.17 -8.87 -16.60
CA ARG A 242 3.53 -8.37 -16.58
C ARG A 242 3.70 -7.26 -17.61
N LEU A 243 4.61 -6.33 -17.29
CA LEU A 243 5.13 -5.38 -18.24
C LEU A 243 6.39 -5.96 -18.88
N ASP A 244 6.32 -6.33 -20.16
CA ASP A 244 7.44 -6.96 -20.86
C ASP A 244 8.54 -5.93 -21.19
N ALA A 245 9.60 -5.91 -20.38
CA ALA A 245 10.72 -5.01 -20.54
C ALA A 245 11.48 -5.22 -21.87
N LEU A 246 11.56 -6.46 -22.37
CA LEU A 246 12.25 -6.77 -23.64
C LEU A 246 11.44 -6.26 -24.83
N ALA A 247 10.12 -6.47 -24.80
CA ALA A 247 9.23 -5.91 -25.82
C ALA A 247 9.33 -4.38 -25.84
N LEU A 248 9.26 -3.73 -24.68
CA LEU A 248 9.36 -2.28 -24.56
C LEU A 248 10.71 -1.73 -25.06
N ALA A 249 11.82 -2.42 -24.81
CA ALA A 249 13.15 -2.02 -25.26
C ALA A 249 13.25 -1.97 -26.79
N ASN A 250 12.55 -2.87 -27.49
CA ASN A 250 12.54 -2.96 -28.95
C ASN A 250 11.53 -2.01 -29.62
N MET A 251 10.66 -1.35 -28.86
CA MET A 251 9.66 -0.41 -29.39
C MET A 251 10.26 0.96 -29.70
N THR A 252 9.67 1.64 -30.70
CA THR A 252 9.93 3.05 -30.97
C THR A 252 9.45 3.92 -29.80
N GLY A 253 9.92 5.16 -29.71
CA GLY A 253 9.51 6.07 -28.62
C GLY A 253 8.00 6.32 -28.55
N ALA A 254 7.32 6.37 -29.71
CA ALA A 254 5.87 6.60 -29.76
C ALA A 254 5.09 5.35 -29.35
N ASP A 255 5.48 4.17 -29.85
CA ASP A 255 4.82 2.90 -29.51
C ASP A 255 5.03 2.56 -28.03
N ARG A 256 6.26 2.72 -27.54
CA ARG A 256 6.58 2.58 -26.12
C ARG A 256 5.74 3.53 -25.27
N HIS A 257 5.62 4.79 -25.68
CA HIS A 257 4.78 5.75 -24.97
C HIS A 257 3.32 5.28 -24.91
N ALA A 258 2.75 4.83 -26.03
CA ALA A 258 1.39 4.33 -26.09
C ALA A 258 1.17 3.10 -25.17
N GLU A 259 2.12 2.16 -25.16
CA GLU A 259 2.09 0.98 -24.29
C GLU A 259 2.08 1.38 -22.82
N TYR A 260 3.00 2.25 -22.38
CA TYR A 260 3.00 2.76 -21.00
C TYR A 260 1.70 3.47 -20.64
N MET A 261 1.12 4.24 -21.56
CA MET A 261 -0.13 4.96 -21.30
C MET A 261 -1.33 4.01 -21.18
N ALA A 262 -1.33 2.88 -21.90
CA ALA A 262 -2.37 1.85 -21.76
C ALA A 262 -2.35 1.20 -20.36
N HIS A 263 -1.17 0.95 -19.79
CA HIS A 263 -1.03 0.35 -18.46
C HIS A 263 -1.16 1.38 -17.32
N CYS A 264 -0.63 2.59 -17.53
CA CYS A 264 -0.51 3.61 -16.49
C CYS A 264 -1.70 4.58 -16.43
N LEU A 265 -2.27 4.95 -17.58
CA LEU A 265 -3.34 5.95 -17.66
C LEU A 265 -4.40 5.60 -18.72
N PRO A 266 -5.00 4.40 -18.67
CA PRO A 266 -5.88 3.91 -19.73
C PRO A 266 -7.09 4.80 -19.99
N SER A 267 -7.56 4.78 -21.23
CA SER A 267 -8.85 5.33 -21.63
C SER A 267 -10.02 4.51 -21.06
N VAL A 268 -11.23 5.08 -21.10
CA VAL A 268 -12.46 4.36 -20.72
C VAL A 268 -12.63 3.06 -21.52
N ALA A 269 -12.33 3.10 -22.83
CA ALA A 269 -12.44 1.94 -23.70
C ALA A 269 -11.46 0.83 -23.30
N GLN A 270 -10.20 1.19 -22.98
CA GLN A 270 -9.19 0.22 -22.54
C GLN A 270 -9.56 -0.41 -21.18
N VAL A 271 -10.07 0.38 -20.23
CA VAL A 271 -10.54 -0.16 -18.94
C VAL A 271 -11.72 -1.12 -19.14
N ALA A 272 -12.69 -0.75 -19.99
CA ALA A 272 -13.84 -1.59 -20.28
C ALA A 272 -13.45 -2.91 -20.97
N GLU A 273 -12.53 -2.85 -21.94
CA GLU A 273 -11.97 -4.04 -22.60
C GLU A 273 -11.30 -4.97 -21.59
N ARG A 274 -10.44 -4.40 -20.73
CA ARG A 274 -9.72 -5.15 -19.71
C ARG A 274 -10.68 -5.84 -18.74
N LEU A 275 -11.69 -5.12 -18.26
CA LEU A 275 -12.72 -5.67 -17.39
C LEU A 275 -13.56 -6.74 -18.08
N ARG A 276 -13.86 -6.60 -19.37
CA ARG A 276 -14.57 -7.63 -20.15
C ARG A 276 -13.78 -8.93 -20.19
N ALA A 277 -12.47 -8.86 -20.46
CA ALA A 277 -11.59 -10.02 -20.44
C ALA A 277 -11.54 -10.68 -19.04
N LEU A 278 -11.49 -9.87 -17.98
CA LEU A 278 -11.54 -10.40 -16.60
C LEU A 278 -12.84 -11.11 -16.28
N ARG A 279 -13.99 -10.54 -16.67
CA ARG A 279 -15.30 -11.16 -16.46
C ARG A 279 -15.49 -12.42 -17.29
N ALA A 280 -14.93 -12.48 -18.50
CA ALA A 280 -14.92 -13.71 -19.30
C ALA A 280 -14.15 -14.84 -18.62
N ALA A 281 -13.02 -14.53 -17.98
CA ALA A 281 -12.23 -15.48 -17.19
C ALA A 281 -12.84 -15.80 -15.81
N ASN A 282 -13.72 -14.93 -15.29
CA ASN A 282 -14.36 -15.06 -13.98
C ASN A 282 -15.86 -14.73 -14.11
N PRO A 283 -16.69 -15.67 -14.60
CA PRO A 283 -18.11 -15.42 -14.88
C PRO A 283 -18.95 -15.00 -13.67
N GLY A 284 -18.43 -15.22 -12.45
CA GLY A 284 -19.06 -14.77 -11.20
C GLY A 284 -18.96 -13.26 -10.95
N LEU A 285 -18.09 -12.54 -11.65
CA LEU A 285 -17.94 -11.09 -11.50
C LEU A 285 -19.12 -10.34 -12.10
N ARG A 286 -19.77 -9.51 -11.28
CA ARG A 286 -21.01 -8.81 -11.63
C ARG A 286 -20.94 -7.30 -11.40
N ARG A 287 -20.10 -6.86 -10.46
CA ARG A 287 -20.08 -5.48 -9.95
C ARG A 287 -18.68 -4.92 -9.94
N VAL A 288 -18.55 -3.62 -10.16
CA VAL A 288 -17.27 -2.90 -10.19
C VAL A 288 -17.21 -1.86 -9.09
N TYR A 289 -16.14 -1.85 -8.31
CA TYR A 289 -15.78 -0.74 -7.42
C TYR A 289 -14.53 -0.04 -7.95
N VAL A 290 -14.59 1.25 -8.20
CA VAL A 290 -13.46 2.03 -8.73
C VAL A 290 -12.87 2.93 -7.66
N LEU A 291 -11.66 2.62 -7.22
CA LEU A 291 -10.88 3.51 -6.37
C LEU A 291 -10.04 4.46 -7.22
N THR A 292 -10.30 5.77 -7.13
CA THR A 292 -9.72 6.73 -8.08
C THR A 292 -9.61 8.16 -7.54
N ASN A 293 -8.59 8.88 -7.99
CA ASN A 293 -8.48 10.35 -7.89
C ASN A 293 -8.84 11.05 -9.22
N GLY A 294 -9.67 10.40 -10.05
CA GLY A 294 -10.16 10.94 -11.31
C GLY A 294 -11.32 11.93 -11.11
N TRP A 295 -11.56 12.76 -12.13
CA TRP A 295 -12.67 13.70 -12.15
C TRP A 295 -14.02 12.99 -12.30
N GLY A 296 -15.06 13.48 -11.63
CA GLY A 296 -16.39 12.86 -11.62
C GLY A 296 -17.00 12.62 -13.01
N TRP A 297 -16.80 13.52 -13.97
CA TRP A 297 -17.29 13.34 -15.33
C TRP A 297 -16.64 12.15 -16.06
N TRP A 298 -15.35 11.90 -15.79
CA TRP A 298 -14.63 10.77 -16.38
C TRP A 298 -15.12 9.45 -15.77
N VAL A 299 -15.32 9.45 -14.44
CA VAL A 299 -15.89 8.31 -13.69
C VAL A 299 -17.32 8.01 -14.17
N ALA A 300 -18.14 9.03 -14.42
CA ALA A 300 -19.48 8.87 -14.97
C ALA A 300 -19.46 8.29 -16.40
N GLY A 301 -18.50 8.71 -17.24
CA GLY A 301 -18.29 8.14 -18.56
C GLY A 301 -17.92 6.65 -18.50
N LEU A 302 -17.03 6.28 -17.56
CA LEU A 302 -16.70 4.87 -17.31
C LEU A 302 -17.92 4.09 -16.82
N LYS A 303 -18.68 4.63 -15.86
CA LYS A 303 -19.92 4.01 -15.34
C LYS A 303 -20.88 3.67 -16.46
N LYS A 304 -21.19 4.66 -17.31
CA LYS A 304 -22.06 4.47 -18.47
C LYS A 304 -21.56 3.34 -19.36
N LYS A 305 -20.28 3.36 -19.72
CA LYS A 305 -19.69 2.34 -20.59
C LYS A 305 -19.77 0.93 -19.99
N LEU A 306 -19.53 0.78 -18.68
CA LEU A 306 -19.57 -0.53 -18.02
C LEU A 306 -21.00 -1.07 -17.89
N LEU A 307 -21.99 -0.20 -17.64
CA LEU A 307 -23.40 -0.61 -17.64
C LEU A 307 -23.86 -1.06 -19.04
N GLU A 308 -23.47 -0.33 -20.09
CA GLU A 308 -23.71 -0.73 -21.49
C GLU A 308 -23.03 -2.06 -21.84
N ASP A 309 -21.84 -2.30 -21.30
CA ASP A 309 -21.11 -3.56 -21.44
C ASP A 309 -21.72 -4.70 -20.58
N GLY A 310 -22.79 -4.45 -19.83
CA GLY A 310 -23.56 -5.46 -19.09
C GLY A 310 -23.07 -5.77 -17.68
N TRP A 311 -22.34 -4.85 -17.03
CA TRP A 311 -22.10 -4.93 -15.58
C TRP A 311 -23.37 -4.53 -14.82
N ASP A 312 -23.65 -5.19 -13.69
CA ASP A 312 -24.88 -4.92 -12.91
C ASP A 312 -24.81 -3.55 -12.21
N ASP A 313 -23.64 -3.18 -11.73
CA ASP A 313 -23.39 -1.92 -11.05
C ASP A 313 -21.92 -1.51 -11.15
N MET A 314 -21.70 -0.19 -11.07
CA MET A 314 -20.39 0.39 -10.88
C MET A 314 -20.46 1.55 -9.87
N LYS A 315 -19.68 1.40 -8.81
CA LYS A 315 -19.49 2.35 -7.71
C LYS A 315 -18.06 2.88 -7.71
N SER A 316 -17.82 4.00 -7.03
CA SER A 316 -16.48 4.57 -6.93
C SER A 316 -16.22 5.24 -5.59
N SER A 317 -14.96 5.63 -5.34
CA SER A 317 -14.57 6.44 -4.18
C SER A 317 -15.42 7.71 -4.01
N LEU A 318 -15.96 8.25 -5.10
CA LEU A 318 -16.80 9.46 -5.09
C LEU A 318 -18.21 9.20 -4.54
N GLU A 319 -18.64 7.94 -4.48
CA GLU A 319 -19.95 7.52 -3.95
C GLU A 319 -19.84 6.98 -2.52
N LEU A 320 -18.65 6.98 -1.91
CA LEU A 320 -18.47 6.57 -0.51
C LEU A 320 -19.24 7.51 0.42
N VAL A 321 -20.05 6.93 1.29
CA VAL A 321 -20.65 7.64 2.42
C VAL A 321 -19.64 7.61 3.56
N LEU A 322 -19.12 8.78 3.94
CA LEU A 322 -18.13 8.96 5.01
C LEU A 322 -18.61 10.06 5.95
N ASP A 323 -18.33 9.93 7.24
CA ASP A 323 -18.37 11.06 8.16
C ASP A 323 -17.09 11.93 8.06
N GLU A 324 -17.01 12.98 8.87
CA GLU A 324 -15.93 13.95 8.83
C GLU A 324 -14.58 13.30 9.10
N GLU A 325 -14.47 12.50 10.16
CA GLU A 325 -13.24 11.80 10.51
C GLU A 325 -12.84 10.75 9.46
N GLN A 326 -13.81 9.98 8.96
CA GLN A 326 -13.60 8.96 7.93
C GLN A 326 -13.09 9.59 6.62
N SER A 327 -13.47 10.83 6.32
CA SER A 327 -13.01 11.55 5.13
C SER A 327 -11.48 11.72 5.08
N TYR A 328 -10.82 11.87 6.24
CA TYR A 328 -9.36 11.96 6.32
C TYR A 328 -8.64 10.63 6.05
N VAL A 329 -9.34 9.50 6.19
CA VAL A 329 -8.80 8.15 5.97
C VAL A 329 -9.41 7.46 4.73
N ALA A 330 -10.13 8.19 3.89
CA ALA A 330 -10.88 7.67 2.74
C ALA A 330 -10.05 6.74 1.82
N MET A 331 -8.77 7.06 1.61
CA MET A 331 -7.88 6.21 0.81
C MET A 331 -7.61 4.85 1.46
N ALA A 332 -7.53 4.77 2.79
CA ALA A 332 -7.41 3.49 3.48
C ALA A 332 -8.73 2.70 3.40
N VAL A 333 -9.89 3.38 3.36
CA VAL A 333 -11.19 2.75 3.09
C VAL A 333 -11.22 2.12 1.70
N ASP A 334 -10.77 2.84 0.67
CA ASP A 334 -10.61 2.32 -0.69
C ASP A 334 -9.73 1.05 -0.72
N MET A 335 -8.59 1.09 -0.03
CA MET A 335 -7.68 -0.05 0.04
C MET A 335 -8.29 -1.24 0.79
N ALA A 336 -9.02 -0.99 1.88
CA ALA A 336 -9.71 -2.04 2.63
C ALA A 336 -10.80 -2.74 1.80
N ILE A 337 -11.52 -1.99 0.95
CA ILE A 337 -12.48 -2.55 0.00
C ILE A 337 -11.74 -3.36 -1.07
N ALA A 338 -10.66 -2.82 -1.65
CA ALA A 338 -9.88 -3.49 -2.69
C ALA A 338 -9.20 -4.77 -2.19
N GLU A 339 -8.71 -4.76 -0.95
CA GLU A 339 -8.15 -5.92 -0.28
C GLU A 339 -9.18 -7.06 -0.19
N LYS A 340 -10.46 -6.75 0.03
CA LYS A 340 -11.55 -7.73 0.16
C LYS A 340 -12.20 -8.13 -1.17
N ALA A 341 -11.95 -7.44 -2.27
CA ALA A 341 -12.60 -7.76 -3.54
C ALA A 341 -12.31 -9.21 -4.00
N GLU A 342 -13.24 -9.85 -4.70
CA GLU A 342 -12.99 -11.17 -5.29
C GLU A 342 -11.79 -11.10 -6.26
N VAL A 343 -11.79 -10.09 -7.12
CA VAL A 343 -10.66 -9.76 -8.01
C VAL A 343 -10.25 -8.31 -7.81
N PHE A 344 -8.94 -8.07 -7.76
CA PHE A 344 -8.37 -6.72 -7.74
C PHE A 344 -7.65 -6.45 -9.07
N LEU A 345 -8.01 -5.36 -9.75
CA LEU A 345 -7.36 -4.84 -10.95
C LEU A 345 -6.63 -3.55 -10.61
N GLY A 346 -5.30 -3.61 -10.54
CA GLY A 346 -4.46 -2.50 -10.12
C GLY A 346 -3.74 -1.77 -11.24
N ASN A 347 -3.23 -0.58 -10.93
CA ASN A 347 -2.21 0.09 -11.73
C ASN A 347 -0.82 -0.39 -11.29
N GLY A 348 -0.08 -1.10 -12.15
CA GLY A 348 1.21 -1.73 -11.81
C GLY A 348 2.30 -0.77 -11.34
N PHE A 349 2.22 0.52 -11.72
CA PHE A 349 3.18 1.55 -11.34
C PHE A 349 2.89 2.22 -9.98
N SER A 350 1.79 1.85 -9.31
CA SER A 350 1.37 2.54 -8.09
C SER A 350 1.75 1.80 -6.81
N SER A 351 2.30 2.53 -5.83
CA SER A 351 2.52 2.04 -4.47
C SER A 351 1.21 1.63 -3.77
N LEU A 352 0.07 2.26 -4.09
CA LEU A 352 -1.23 1.83 -3.56
C LEU A 352 -1.56 0.40 -4.01
N THR A 353 -1.43 0.15 -5.31
CA THR A 353 -1.63 -1.19 -5.88
C THR A 353 -0.68 -2.20 -5.22
N SER A 354 0.59 -1.82 -5.07
CA SER A 354 1.62 -2.65 -4.45
C SER A 354 1.26 -3.04 -3.01
N ASN A 355 0.74 -2.11 -2.22
CA ASN A 355 0.23 -2.40 -0.88
C ASN A 355 -0.97 -3.34 -0.89
N VAL A 356 -1.97 -3.08 -1.73
CA VAL A 356 -3.17 -3.94 -1.81
C VAL A 356 -2.78 -5.37 -2.22
N VAL A 357 -1.89 -5.55 -3.19
CA VAL A 357 -1.37 -6.86 -3.59
C VAL A 357 -0.65 -7.53 -2.42
N MET A 358 0.27 -6.83 -1.76
CA MET A 358 0.99 -7.35 -0.60
C MET A 358 0.05 -7.85 0.51
N LEU A 359 -0.96 -7.06 0.86
CA LEU A 359 -1.94 -7.41 1.90
C LEU A 359 -2.83 -8.59 1.50
N ARG A 360 -3.33 -8.61 0.24
CA ARG A 360 -4.12 -9.73 -0.29
C ARG A 360 -3.33 -11.04 -0.26
N ARG A 361 -2.05 -10.99 -0.62
CA ARG A 361 -1.17 -12.15 -0.65
C ARG A 361 -0.83 -12.65 0.76
N ALA A 362 -0.57 -11.75 1.71
CA ALA A 362 -0.39 -12.10 3.12
C ALA A 362 -1.64 -12.76 3.75
N LYS A 363 -2.84 -12.35 3.31
CA LYS A 363 -4.11 -12.99 3.72
C LYS A 363 -4.41 -14.32 3.02
N GLY A 364 -3.56 -14.75 2.08
CA GLY A 364 -3.69 -16.03 1.38
C GLY A 364 -4.58 -15.99 0.15
N LEU A 365 -5.00 -14.82 -0.35
CA LEU A 365 -5.74 -14.74 -1.61
C LEU A 365 -4.84 -15.15 -2.78
N ALA A 366 -5.38 -15.91 -3.74
CA ALA A 366 -4.64 -16.45 -4.87
C ALA A 366 -3.98 -15.33 -5.70
N ALA A 367 -2.77 -15.58 -6.22
CA ALA A 367 -2.05 -14.62 -7.05
C ALA A 367 -2.84 -14.24 -8.31
N SER A 368 -3.57 -15.21 -8.88
CA SER A 368 -4.47 -15.03 -10.03
C SER A 368 -5.61 -14.03 -9.79
N SER A 369 -5.97 -13.76 -8.52
CA SER A 369 -6.98 -12.75 -8.16
C SER A 369 -6.45 -11.31 -8.16
N ASN A 370 -5.15 -11.12 -8.42
CA ASN A 370 -4.49 -9.82 -8.51
C ASN A 370 -4.08 -9.60 -9.97
N ARG A 371 -4.65 -8.59 -10.61
CA ARG A 371 -4.50 -8.30 -12.03
C ARG A 371 -4.00 -6.88 -12.23
N PHE A 372 -3.41 -6.59 -13.38
CA PHE A 372 -2.97 -5.23 -13.75
C PHE A 372 -3.63 -4.75 -15.04
N LEU A 373 -3.71 -3.42 -15.18
CA LEU A 373 -4.27 -2.70 -16.34
C LEU A 373 -3.48 -2.95 -17.61
#